data_AF-A0A957JXU4-F1
#
_entry.id   AF-A0A957JXU4-F1
#
_cell.length_a   1.000
_cell.length_b   1.000
_cell.length_c   1.000
_cell.angle_alpha   90.00
_cell.angle_beta   90.00
_cell.angle_gamma   90.00
#
_symmetry.space_group_name_H-M   'P 1'
#
loop_
_entity.id
_entity.type
_entity.pdbx_description
1 polymer ?
#
loop_
_entity_poly.entity_id
_entity_poly.type
_entity_poly.pdbx_seq_one_letter_code
_entity_poly.pdbx_strand_id
1 'polypeptide(L)' 'ALGKAQFNRCATLFGAAEELRAQLAAPRPDVVQRLCESAWNQARARLGAEPFAVAWATGRTLSEPEMIALALGDGSQR' A
#
# COMPACT_ATOMS: atom_id res chain seq x y z
N ALA A 1 -2.35 -18.56 7.08
CA ALA A 1 -1.75 -18.21 5.77
C ALA A 1 -1.05 -16.86 5.86
N LEU A 2 0.22 -16.85 6.27
CA LEU A 2 1.01 -15.63 6.51
C LEU A 2 1.11 -14.71 5.27
N GLY A 3 1.03 -15.27 4.06
CA GLY A 3 1.09 -14.50 2.82
C GLY A 3 -0.03 -13.47 2.65
N LYS A 4 -1.31 -13.82 2.90
CA LYS A 4 -2.42 -12.87 2.67
C LYS A 4 -2.35 -11.64 3.57
N ALA A 5 -1.91 -11.79 4.82
CA ALA A 5 -1.71 -10.68 5.74
C ALA A 5 -0.61 -9.72 5.25
N GLN A 6 0.49 -10.27 4.72
CA GLN A 6 1.58 -9.49 4.14
C GLN A 6 1.10 -8.73 2.88
N PHE A 7 0.34 -9.37 1.99
CA PHE A 7 -0.20 -8.68 0.81
C PHE A 7 -1.21 -7.59 1.18
N ASN A 8 -2.00 -7.79 2.24
CA ASN A 8 -2.92 -6.75 2.75
C ASN A 8 -2.11 -5.52 3.21
N ARG A 9 -1.10 -5.74 4.05
CA ARG A 9 -0.17 -4.68 4.48
C ARG A 9 0.50 -3.98 3.29
N CYS A 10 0.93 -4.72 2.26
CA CYS A 10 1.47 -4.13 1.04
C CYS A 10 0.44 -3.23 0.32
N ALA A 11 -0.80 -3.71 0.13
CA ALA A 11 -1.85 -2.93 -0.52
C ALA A 11 -2.17 -1.64 0.25
N THR A 12 -2.19 -1.69 1.59
CA THR A 12 -2.35 -0.52 2.45
C THR A 12 -1.19 0.46 2.29
N LEU A 13 0.06 -0.02 2.32
CA LEU A 13 1.23 0.84 2.11
C LEU A 13 1.28 1.46 0.71
N PHE A 14 0.79 0.75 -0.32
CA PHE A 14 0.67 1.33 -1.66
C PHE A 14 -0.31 2.48 -1.71
N GLY A 15 -1.53 2.31 -1.17
CA GLY A 15 -2.51 3.39 -1.09
C GLY A 15 -2.00 4.60 -0.30
N ALA A 16 -1.31 4.35 0.81
CA ALA A 16 -0.70 5.40 1.62
C ALA A 16 0.39 6.18 0.86
N ALA A 17 1.25 5.47 0.11
CA ALA A 17 2.30 6.08 -0.69
C ALA A 17 1.77 6.83 -1.93
N GLU A 18 0.61 6.47 -2.46
CA GLU A 18 -0.08 7.26 -3.50
C GLU A 18 -0.56 8.59 -2.95
N GLU A 19 -1.25 8.54 -1.79
CA GLU A 19 -1.81 9.72 -1.17
C GLU A 19 -0.71 10.71 -0.78
N LEU A 20 0.39 10.22 -0.19
CA LEU A 20 1.55 11.06 0.13
C LEU A 20 2.14 11.74 -1.10
N ARG A 21 2.26 11.03 -2.23
CA ARG A 21 2.76 11.64 -3.47
C ARG A 21 1.82 12.71 -4.02
N ALA A 22 0.51 12.48 -3.93
CA ALA A 22 -0.49 13.46 -4.34
C ALA A 22 -0.39 14.73 -3.49
N GLN A 23 -0.24 14.59 -2.17
CA GLN A 23 -0.06 15.71 -1.24
C GLN A 23 1.23 16.49 -1.50
N LEU A 24 2.32 15.80 -1.83
CA LEU A 24 3.62 16.42 -2.12
C LEU A 24 3.73 16.97 -3.55
N ALA A 25 2.69 16.83 -4.38
CA ALA A 25 2.72 17.15 -5.82
C ALA A 25 3.95 16.55 -6.53
N ALA A 26 4.32 15.32 -6.15
CA ALA A 26 5.52 14.64 -6.61
C ALA A 26 5.16 13.49 -7.59
N PRO A 27 4.98 13.79 -8.89
CA PRO A 27 4.63 12.77 -9.87
C PRO A 27 5.75 11.74 -10.01
N ARG A 28 5.37 10.48 -10.25
CA ARG A 28 6.34 9.42 -10.57
C ARG A 28 6.75 9.48 -12.03
N PRO A 29 8.05 9.30 -12.35
CA PRO A 29 8.48 8.99 -13.71
C PRO A 29 7.83 7.69 -14.23
N ASP A 30 7.57 7.62 -15.53
CA ASP A 30 6.86 6.49 -16.17
C ASP A 30 7.48 5.12 -15.92
N VAL A 31 8.82 5.05 -15.84
CA VAL A 31 9.52 3.80 -15.53
C VAL A 31 9.19 3.31 -14.11
N VAL A 32 9.09 4.25 -13.15
CA VAL A 32 8.74 3.93 -11.76
C VAL A 32 7.26 3.60 -11.66
N GLN A 33 6.40 4.33 -12.39
CA GLN A 33 4.96 4.06 -12.45
C GLN A 33 4.68 2.62 -12.90
N ARG A 34 5.33 2.15 -13.98
CA ARG A 34 5.18 0.76 -14.46
C ARG A 34 5.64 -0.28 -13.45
N LEU A 35 6.71 -0.01 -12.71
CA LEU A 35 7.17 -0.90 -11.64
C LEU A 35 6.15 -0.97 -10.50
N CYS A 36 5.58 0.17 -10.10
CA CYS A 36 4.52 0.23 -9.09
C CYS A 36 3.28 -0.55 -9.54
N GLU A 37 2.79 -0.32 -10.76
CA GLU A 37 1.61 -1.02 -11.31
C GLU A 37 1.80 -2.53 -11.33
N SER A 38 2.99 -3.02 -11.67
CA SER A 38 3.31 -4.45 -11.61
C SER A 38 3.19 -5.00 -10.19
N ALA A 39 3.70 -4.28 -9.18
CA ALA A 39 3.59 -4.68 -7.77
C ALA A 39 2.13 -4.64 -7.27
N TRP A 40 1.36 -3.62 -7.67
CA TRP A 40 -0.06 -3.50 -7.33
C TRP A 40 -0.87 -4.65 -7.91
N ASN A 41 -0.63 -5.00 -9.17
CA ASN A 41 -1.31 -6.11 -9.84
C ASN A 41 -1.00 -7.46 -9.18
N GLN A 42 0.24 -7.68 -8.72
CA GLN A 42 0.59 -8.88 -7.97
C GLN A 42 -0.14 -8.95 -6.61
N ALA A 43 -0.18 -7.85 -5.85
CA ALA A 43 -0.91 -7.79 -4.60
C ALA A 43 -2.42 -8.00 -4.80
N ARG A 44 -3.00 -7.37 -5.84
CA ARG A 44 -4.41 -7.52 -6.21
C ARG A 44 -4.75 -8.95 -6.62
N ALA A 45 -3.92 -9.60 -7.44
CA ALA A 45 -4.12 -10.99 -7.85
C ALA A 45 -4.10 -11.94 -6.64
N ARG A 46 -3.28 -11.63 -5.63
CA ARG A 46 -3.11 -12.50 -4.46
C ARG A 46 -4.17 -12.33 -3.37
N LEU A 47 -4.71 -11.12 -3.23
CA LEU A 47 -5.78 -10.76 -2.30
C LEU A 47 -7.19 -10.97 -2.86
N GLY A 48 -7.34 -10.78 -4.17
CA GLY A 48 -8.63 -10.52 -4.81
C GLY A 48 -8.89 -9.02 -4.93
N ALA A 49 -9.75 -8.64 -5.89
CA ALA A 49 -10.02 -7.25 -6.22
C ALA A 49 -10.64 -6.46 -5.05
N GLU A 50 -11.67 -7.00 -4.40
CA GLU A 50 -12.36 -6.33 -3.29
C GLU A 50 -11.46 -6.14 -2.06
N PRO A 51 -10.78 -7.17 -1.52
CA PRO A 51 -9.90 -6.97 -0.37
C PRO A 51 -8.72 -6.05 -0.68
N PHE A 52 -8.23 -6.04 -1.91
CA PHE A 52 -7.22 -5.10 -2.36
C PHE A 52 -7.75 -3.66 -2.36
N ALA A 53 -8.94 -3.42 -2.92
CA ALA A 53 -9.55 -2.09 -2.97
C ALA A 53 -9.79 -1.52 -1.56
N VAL A 54 -10.25 -2.36 -0.62
CA VAL A 54 -10.41 -1.99 0.79
C VAL A 54 -9.07 -1.62 1.42
N ALA A 55 -8.06 -2.48 1.33
CA ALA A 55 -6.75 -2.22 1.91
C ALA A 55 -6.11 -0.95 1.33
N TRP A 56 -6.21 -0.76 0.00
CA TRP A 56 -5.76 0.44 -0.68
C TRP A 56 -6.45 1.70 -0.15
N ALA A 57 -7.78 1.68 -0.03
CA ALA A 57 -8.55 2.80 0.50
C ALA A 57 -8.17 3.11 1.96
N THR A 58 -7.99 2.09 2.80
CA THR A 58 -7.47 2.25 4.17
C THR A 58 -6.11 2.95 4.16
N GLY A 59 -5.21 2.58 3.25
CA GLY A 59 -3.91 3.21 3.11
C GLY A 59 -3.99 4.72 2.90
N ARG A 60 -4.93 5.16 2.05
CA ARG A 60 -5.12 6.58 1.71
C ARG A 60 -5.65 7.42 2.85
N THR A 61 -6.16 6.81 3.92
CA THR A 61 -6.66 7.52 5.09
C THR A 61 -5.66 7.57 6.24
N LEU A 62 -4.51 6.90 6.11
CA LEU A 62 -3.49 6.88 7.17
C LEU A 62 -2.82 8.25 7.30
N SER A 63 -2.61 8.67 8.54
CA SER A 63 -1.65 9.73 8.84
C SER A 63 -0.21 9.25 8.60
N GLU A 64 0.72 10.20 8.44
CA GLU A 64 2.15 9.88 8.26
C GLU A 64 2.72 9.00 9.39
N PRO A 65 2.45 9.26 10.70
CA PRO A 65 2.91 8.38 11.77
C PRO A 65 2.34 6.96 11.68
N GLU A 66 1.07 6.79 11.32
CA GLU A 66 0.44 5.47 11.16
C GLU A 66 1.03 4.71 9.97
N MET A 67 1.32 5.40 8.87
CA MET A 67 2.00 4.84 7.70
C MET A 67 3.40 4.32 8.07
N ILE A 68 4.18 5.11 8.82
CA ILE A 68 5.53 4.71 9.27
C ILE A 68 5.44 3.50 10.21
N ALA A 69 4.55 3.52 11.21
CA ALA A 69 4.35 2.38 12.10
C ALA A 69 3.96 1.10 11.34
N LEU A 70 3.07 1.23 10.36
CA LEU A 70 2.70 0.12 9.48
C LEU A 70 3.88 -0.32 8.60
N ALA A 71 4.74 0.58 8.13
CA ALA A 71 5.91 0.25 7.33
C ALA A 71 7.00 -0.47 8.13
N LEU A 72 7.20 -0.10 9.39
CA LEU A 72 8.16 -0.75 10.30
C LEU A 72 7.63 -2.08 10.86
N GLY A 73 6.31 -2.25 10.93
CA GLY A 73 5.69 -3.46 11.49
C GLY A 73 5.45 -3.36 12.99
N ASP A 74 5.58 -2.16 13.55
CA ASP A 74 5.43 -1.86 14.98
C ASP A 74 3.97 -1.97 15.47
N GLY A 75 3.02 -2.25 14.57
CA GLY A 75 1.64 -2.62 14.90
C GLY A 75 1.38 -4.12 15.05
N SER A 76 2.39 -5.00 14.92
CA SER A 76 2.22 -6.47 14.93
C SER A 76 3.02 -7.19 16.03
N GLN A 77 3.51 -6.48 17.04
CA GLN A 77 4.13 -7.10 18.21
C GLN A 77 3.55 -6.51 19.50
N ARG A 78 2.35 -6.96 19.85
CA ARG A 78 1.91 -7.15 21.24
C ARG A 78 0.71 -8.09 21.27
#